data_AF-A0A0M3AJN2-F1
#
_entry.id   AF-A0A0M3AJN2-F1
#
_cell.length_a   1.000
_cell.length_b   1.000
_cell.length_c   1.000
_cell.angle_alpha   90.00
_cell.angle_beta   90.00
_cell.angle_gamma   90.00
#
_symmetry.space_group_name_H-M   'P 1'
#
loop_
_entity.id
_entity.type
_entity.pdbx_description
1 polymer ?
#
loop_
_entity_poly.entity_id
_entity_poly.type
_entity_poly.pdbx_seq_one_letter_code
_entity_poly.pdbx_strand_id
1 'polypeptide(L)' 'MAKFEGRELLLMKKALSLAILVIERQPDGPFKPESDLVDMKDLAEQLMADDTELEHYLSAAQRILTGKP' A
#
# COMPACT_ATOMS: atom_id res chain seq x y z
N MET A 1 17.78 7.59 4.30
CA MET A 1 16.50 7.06 3.78
C MET A 1 16.82 6.33 2.49
N ALA A 2 16.37 5.09 2.31
CA ALA A 2 16.58 4.38 1.05
C ALA A 2 15.87 5.13 -0.07
N LYS A 3 16.57 5.38 -1.18
CA LYS A 3 16.00 6.06 -2.34
C LYS A 3 15.56 5.00 -3.34
N PHE A 4 14.27 4.70 -3.39
CA PHE A 4 13.74 3.73 -4.34
C PHE A 4 13.63 4.39 -5.72
N GLU A 5 14.16 3.74 -6.75
CA GLU A 5 14.11 4.24 -8.12
C GLU A 5 13.73 3.12 -9.10
N GLY A 6 13.19 3.50 -10.26
CA GLY A 6 12.82 2.59 -11.34
C GLY A 6 12.00 1.38 -10.87
N ARG A 7 12.58 0.18 -11.03
CA ARG A 7 11.89 -1.07 -10.70
C ARG A 7 11.67 -1.26 -9.20
N GLU A 8 12.57 -0.78 -8.36
CA GLU A 8 12.45 -0.92 -6.91
C GLU A 8 11.26 -0.11 -6.39
N LEU A 9 11.12 1.12 -6.86
CA LEU A 9 9.97 1.98 -6.54
C LEU A 9 8.67 1.31 -6.96
N LEU A 10 8.63 0.73 -8.16
CA LEU A 10 7.46 0.03 -8.67
C LEU A 10 7.06 -1.17 -7.78
N LEU A 11 8.05 -1.96 -7.34
CA LEU A 11 7.80 -3.10 -6.46
C LEU A 11 7.35 -2.64 -5.07
N MET A 12 7.95 -1.57 -4.54
CA MET A 12 7.56 -1.00 -3.25
C MET A 12 6.11 -0.49 -3.27
N LYS A 13 5.72 0.26 -4.31
CA LYS A 13 4.33 0.70 -4.51
C LYS A 13 3.32 -0.45 -4.45
N LYS A 14 3.62 -1.55 -5.17
CA LYS A 14 2.77 -2.75 -5.18
C LYS A 14 2.69 -3.43 -3.81
N ALA A 15 3.83 -3.61 -3.15
CA ALA A 15 3.89 -4.25 -1.84
C ALA A 15 3.17 -3.41 -0.78
N LEU A 16 3.36 -2.10 -0.81
CA LEU A 16 2.75 -1.16 0.12
C LEU A 16 1.22 -1.15 0.00
N SER A 17 0.68 -1.08 -1.22
CA SER A 17 -0.78 -1.14 -1.43
C SER A 17 -1.41 -2.46 -0.98
N LEU A 18 -0.68 -3.59 -1.09
CA LEU A 18 -1.13 -4.87 -0.52
C LEU A 18 -1.13 -4.82 1.01
N ALA A 19 -0.06 -4.30 1.61
CA ALA A 19 0.07 -4.20 3.07
C ALA A 19 -1.03 -3.34 3.69
N ILE A 20 -1.29 -2.15 3.12
CA ILE A 20 -2.37 -1.25 3.53
C ILE A 20 -3.71 -1.99 3.58
N LEU A 21 -4.09 -2.66 2.48
CA LEU A 21 -5.36 -3.37 2.41
C LEU A 21 -5.44 -4.59 3.32
N VAL A 22 -4.33 -5.29 3.55
CA VAL A 22 -4.30 -6.44 4.46
C VAL A 22 -4.52 -5.99 5.90
N ILE A 23 -3.83 -4.92 6.33
CA ILE A 23 -3.94 -4.37 7.68
C ILE A 23 -5.35 -3.79 7.91
N GLU A 24 -5.89 -3.03 6.95
CA GLU A 24 -7.26 -2.50 7.02
C GLU A 24 -8.33 -3.58 7.20
N ARG A 25 -8.10 -4.77 6.64
CA ARG A 25 -9.03 -5.91 6.76
C ARG A 25 -8.88 -6.69 8.06
N GLN A 26 -7.81 -6.47 8.81
CA GLN A 26 -7.49 -7.19 10.05
C GLN A 26 -7.18 -6.20 11.17
N PRO A 27 -8.18 -5.46 11.67
CA PRO A 27 -7.97 -4.43 12.69
C PRO A 27 -7.39 -4.99 14.01
N ASP A 28 -7.68 -6.26 14.33
CA ASP A 28 -7.16 -6.97 15.50
C ASP A 28 -5.88 -7.78 15.19
N GLY A 29 -5.24 -7.51 14.05
CA GLY A 29 -4.03 -8.19 13.60
C GLY A 29 -2.77 -7.82 14.39
N PRO A 30 -1.65 -8.52 14.15
CA PRO A 30 -0.37 -8.21 14.79
C PRO A 30 0.22 -6.86 14.34
N PHE A 31 -0.23 -6.33 13.19
CA PHE A 31 0.09 -4.99 12.72
C PHE A 31 -1.01 -4.02 13.16
N LYS A 32 -0.60 -2.93 13.80
CA LYS A 32 -1.49 -1.99 14.47
C LYS A 32 -2.01 -0.95 13.48
N PRO A 33 -3.33 -0.84 13.26
CA PRO A 33 -3.88 0.17 12.36
C PRO A 33 -3.57 1.62 12.80
N GLU A 34 -3.48 1.86 14.10
CA GLU A 34 -3.23 3.19 14.66
C GLU A 34 -1.77 3.66 14.55
N SER A 35 -0.84 2.78 14.17
CA SER A 35 0.55 3.16 13.89
C SER A 35 1.01 2.68 12.51
N ASP A 36 1.01 1.37 12.27
CA ASP A 36 1.61 0.78 11.08
C ASP A 36 0.85 1.19 9.81
N LEU A 37 -0.49 1.23 9.86
CA LEU A 37 -1.30 1.65 8.71
C LEU A 37 -1.16 3.15 8.44
N VAL A 38 -1.05 3.98 9.48
CA VAL A 38 -0.83 5.42 9.34
C VAL A 38 0.52 5.67 8.66
N ASP A 39 1.59 5.08 9.20
CA ASP A 39 2.94 5.20 8.64
C ASP A 39 3.00 4.69 7.18
N MET A 40 2.27 3.62 6.86
CA MET A 40 2.20 3.11 5.50
C MET A 40 1.42 4.01 4.55
N LYS A 41 0.36 4.69 5.01
CA LYS A 41 -0.38 5.67 4.20
C LYS A 41 0.47 6.92 3.95
N ASP A 42 1.15 7.42 4.96
CA ASP A 42 2.09 8.54 4.83
C ASP A 42 3.23 8.20 3.86
N LEU A 43 3.75 6.97 3.91
CA LEU A 43 4.74 6.51 2.94
C LEU A 43 4.15 6.39 1.53
N ALA A 44 2.88 5.99 1.40
CA ALA A 44 2.22 5.90 0.09
C ALA A 44 2.07 7.29 -0.53
N GLU A 45 1.65 8.29 0.24
CA GLU A 45 1.58 9.69 -0.21
C GLU A 45 2.95 10.22 -0.68
N GLN A 46 4.04 9.81 -0.04
CA GLN A 46 5.40 10.20 -0.44
C GLN A 46 5.90 9.51 -1.71
N LEU A 47 5.51 8.24 -1.92
CA LEU A 47 6.02 7.43 -3.04
C LEU A 47 5.18 7.57 -4.31
N MET A 48 3.88 7.83 -4.18
CA MET A 48 2.97 8.00 -5.31
C MET A 48 3.10 9.40 -5.91
N ALA A 49 2.89 9.49 -7.23
CA ALA A 49 2.89 10.76 -7.93
C ALA A 49 1.64 11.59 -7.63
N ASP A 50 0.51 10.91 -7.43
CA ASP A 50 -0.81 11.50 -7.15
C ASP A 50 -1.77 10.44 -6.57
N ASP A 51 -2.95 10.92 -6.15
CA ASP A 51 -4.02 10.07 -5.60
C ASP A 51 -4.55 9.05 -6.63
N THR A 52 -4.52 9.40 -7.92
CA THR A 52 -4.96 8.49 -8.99
C THR A 52 -4.03 7.28 -9.11
N GLU A 53 -2.72 7.48 -8.98
CA GLU A 53 -1.74 6.40 -8.95
C GLU A 53 -1.99 5.50 -7.73
N LEU A 54 -2.24 6.09 -6.55
CA LEU A 54 -2.56 5.34 -5.34
C LEU A 54 -3.83 4.50 -5.51
N GLU A 55 -4.91 5.08 -6.01
CA GLU A 55 -6.16 4.39 -6.30
C GLU A 55 -5.97 3.22 -7.26
N HIS A 56 -5.15 3.38 -8.30
CA HIS A 56 -4.83 2.31 -9.24
C HIS A 56 -4.13 1.13 -8.56
N TYR A 57 -3.13 1.38 -7.71
CA TYR A 57 -2.45 0.28 -7.00
C TYR A 57 -3.33 -0.37 -5.94
N LEU A 58 -4.14 0.41 -5.20
CA LEU A 58 -5.09 -0.15 -4.24
C LEU A 58 -6.17 -0.99 -4.94
N SER A 59 -6.69 -0.54 -6.08
CA SER A 59 -7.63 -1.31 -6.90
C SER A 59 -7.01 -2.62 -7.38
N ALA A 60 -5.76 -2.58 -7.88
CA ALA A 60 -5.04 -3.79 -8.29
C ALA A 60 -4.80 -4.74 -7.11
N ALA A 61 -4.39 -4.22 -5.94
CA ALA A 61 -4.19 -5.00 -4.73
C ALA A 61 -5.51 -5.60 -4.21
N GLN A 62 -6.62 -4.87 -4.29
CA GLN A 62 -7.94 -5.36 -3.90
C GLN A 62 -8.38 -6.54 -4.76
N ARG A 63 -8.14 -6.49 -6.08
CA ARG A 63 -8.38 -7.61 -7.01
C ARG A 63 -7.57 -8.84 -6.64
N ILE A 64 -6.29 -8.68 -6.33
CA ILE A 64 -5.42 -9.78 -5.87
C ILE A 64 -5.97 -10.41 -4.59
N LEU A 65 -6.35 -9.59 -3.60
CA LEU A 65 -6.79 -10.08 -2.30
C LEU A 65 -8.21 -10.68 -2.30
N THR A 66 -9.06 -10.31 -3.25
CA THR A 66 -10.45 -10.77 -3.30
C THR A 66 -10.73 -11.76 -4.44
N GLY A 67 -9.81 -11.87 -5.41
CA GLY A 67 -10.01 -12.61 -6.64
C GLY A 67 -11.10 -12.03 -7.55
N LYS A 68 -11.65 -10.86 -7.23
CA LYS A 68 -12.73 -10.21 -7.99
C LYS A 68 -12.17 -9.19 -8.99
N PRO A 69 -12.81 -9.02 -10.16
CA PRO A 69 -12.46 -7.98 -11.13
C PRO A 69 -12.64 -6.56 -10.59
#